data_AF-A0A7V7S6C3-F1
#
_entry.id   AF-A0A7V7S6C3-F1
#
_cell.length_a   1.000
_cell.length_b   1.000
_cell.length_c   1.000
_cell.angle_alpha   90.00
_cell.angle_beta   90.00
_cell.angle_gamma   90.00
#
_symmetry.space_group_name_H-M   'P 1'
#
loop_
_entity.id
_entity.type
_entity.pdbx_description
1 polymer ?
#
loop_
_entity_poly.entity_id
_entity_poly.type
_entity_poly.pdbx_seq_one_letter_code
_entity_poly.pdbx_strand_id
1 'polypeptide(L)'
;MSRLLIQKEVIELTGFSADKVRRLAELNLIKFNGKYYQQDSILQYLDYEKGIIDTSFNINDFTKFVQIPKYTGIQNLQSHFPEEFHLLEIIKLTFPINGKYIFITKESSLTFRNTSDKKRVLFSTHISTKEANKKIWFWIC
;
A
#
# COMPACT_ATOMS: atom_id res chain seq x y z
N MET A 1 -13.86 13.23 30.84
CA MET A 1 -13.59 14.47 30.09
C MET A 1 -12.32 14.25 29.29
N SER A 2 -12.34 14.54 27.99
CA SER A 2 -11.14 14.43 27.15
C SER A 2 -10.12 15.49 27.55
N ARG A 3 -8.85 15.12 27.71
CA ARG A 3 -7.78 16.08 28.02
C ARG A 3 -7.58 17.02 26.83
N LEU A 4 -7.44 18.31 27.11
CA LEU A 4 -7.15 19.33 26.13
C LEU A 4 -5.64 19.61 26.09
N LEU A 5 -5.07 19.69 24.90
CA LEU A 5 -3.64 19.86 24.66
C LEU A 5 -3.36 21.15 23.88
N ILE A 6 -2.28 21.83 24.21
CA ILE A 6 -1.71 22.87 23.34
C ILE A 6 -0.86 22.23 22.23
N GLN A 7 -0.61 22.97 21.14
CA GLN A 7 0.13 22.43 19.98
C GLN A 7 1.49 21.81 20.37
N LYS A 8 2.21 22.41 21.30
CA LYS A 8 3.49 21.89 21.80
C LYS A 8 3.34 20.48 22.40
N GLU A 9 2.34 20.25 23.24
CA GLU A 9 2.08 18.94 23.84
C GLU A 9 1.70 17.90 22.77
N VAL A 10 0.95 18.32 21.74
CA VAL A 10 0.61 17.42 20.62
C VAL A 10 1.87 17.00 19.85
N ILE A 11 2.78 17.94 19.59
CA ILE A 11 4.05 17.65 18.92
C ILE A 11 4.90 16.69 19.77
N GLU A 12 5.01 16.92 21.07
CA GLU A 12 5.74 16.04 22.00
C GLU A 12 5.13 14.64 22.07
N LEU A 13 3.79 14.54 22.05
CA LEU A 13 3.07 13.27 22.08
C LEU A 13 3.22 12.45 20.79
N THR A 14 3.18 13.12 19.63
CA THR A 14 3.04 12.47 18.31
C THR A 14 4.35 12.42 17.52
N GLY A 15 5.31 13.30 17.84
CA GLY A 15 6.48 13.56 16.99
C GLY A 15 6.15 14.29 15.68
N PHE A 16 4.92 14.77 15.48
CA PHE A 16 4.53 15.45 14.25
C PHE A 16 5.14 16.85 14.16
N SER A 17 5.34 17.33 12.92
CA SER A 17 5.67 18.74 12.71
C SER A 17 4.46 19.63 13.03
N ALA A 18 4.74 20.88 13.42
CA ALA A 18 3.69 21.87 13.68
C ALA A 18 2.73 22.04 12.48
N ASP A 19 3.27 22.01 11.25
CA ASP A 19 2.47 22.08 10.02
C ASP A 19 1.57 20.87 9.83
N LYS A 20 2.08 19.65 10.09
CA LYS A 20 1.25 18.43 10.08
C LYS A 20 0.11 18.56 11.08
N VAL A 21 0.37 18.94 12.33
CA VAL A 21 -0.67 19.10 13.36
C VAL A 21 -1.75 20.09 12.92
N ARG A 22 -1.34 21.26 12.40
CA ARG A 22 -2.28 22.28 11.90
C ARG A 22 -3.14 21.73 10.76
N ARG A 23 -2.51 21.08 9.78
CA ARG A 23 -3.20 20.58 8.59
C ARG A 23 -4.16 19.42 8.90
N LEU A 24 -3.82 18.57 9.86
CA LEU A 24 -4.73 17.54 10.37
C LEU A 24 -5.99 18.15 10.99
N ALA A 25 -5.86 19.26 11.73
CA ALA A 25 -7.00 19.97 12.30
C ALA A 25 -7.84 20.67 11.23
N GLU A 26 -7.20 21.32 10.24
CA GLU A 26 -7.89 21.94 9.09
C GLU A 26 -8.71 20.91 8.29
N LEU A 27 -8.19 19.68 8.16
CA LEU A 27 -8.88 18.57 7.51
C LEU A 27 -9.88 17.83 8.43
N ASN A 28 -10.10 18.32 9.65
CA ASN A 28 -10.97 17.70 10.67
C ASN A 28 -10.59 16.25 11.03
N LEU A 29 -9.34 15.84 10.80
CA LEU A 29 -8.81 14.52 11.15
C LEU A 29 -8.48 14.41 12.64
N ILE A 30 -8.19 15.55 13.28
CA ILE A 30 -8.10 15.70 14.74
C ILE A 30 -9.01 16.85 15.17
N LYS A 31 -9.55 16.80 16.39
CA LYS A 31 -10.47 17.82 16.89
C LYS A 31 -9.72 18.99 17.50
N PHE A 32 -10.03 20.19 17.02
CA PHE A 32 -9.49 21.46 17.49
C PHE A 32 -10.63 22.45 17.73
N ASN A 33 -10.63 23.13 18.89
CA ASN A 33 -11.72 24.04 19.28
C ASN A 33 -11.37 25.54 19.11
N GLY A 34 -10.31 25.85 18.36
CA GLY A 34 -9.80 27.22 18.19
C GLY A 34 -8.66 27.58 19.15
N LYS A 35 -8.49 26.85 20.26
CA LYS A 35 -7.39 27.07 21.22
C LYS A 35 -6.65 25.78 21.61
N TYR A 36 -7.37 24.68 21.75
CA TYR A 36 -6.84 23.39 22.20
C TYR A 36 -7.25 22.25 21.28
N TYR A 37 -6.40 21.22 21.26
CA TYR A 37 -6.65 19.95 20.60
C TYR A 37 -7.20 18.94 21.59
N GLN A 38 -8.11 18.05 21.16
CA GLN A 38 -8.62 16.98 22.02
C GLN A 38 -7.70 15.75 21.94
N GLN A 39 -7.15 15.33 23.07
CA GLN A 39 -6.19 14.23 23.14
C GLN A 39 -6.74 12.93 22.53
N ASP A 40 -8.00 12.57 22.82
CA ASP A 40 -8.56 11.30 22.33
C ASP A 40 -8.61 11.25 20.80
N SER A 41 -8.94 12.37 20.15
CA SER A 41 -8.94 12.46 18.68
C SER A 41 -7.55 12.31 18.08
N ILE A 42 -6.51 12.78 18.78
CA ILE A 42 -5.11 12.64 18.35
C ILE A 42 -4.67 11.18 18.46
N LEU A 43 -4.99 10.52 19.59
CA LEU A 43 -4.66 9.11 19.79
C LEU A 43 -5.38 8.22 18.79
N GLN A 44 -6.66 8.47 18.52
CA GLN A 44 -7.42 7.79 17.46
C GLN A 44 -6.75 7.94 16.09
N TYR A 45 -6.25 9.14 15.77
CA TYR A 45 -5.54 9.37 14.52
C TYR A 45 -4.19 8.63 14.46
N LEU A 46 -3.45 8.55 15.58
CA LEU A 46 -2.22 7.76 15.67
C LEU A 46 -2.48 6.27 15.46
N ASP A 47 -3.51 5.73 16.12
CA ASP A 47 -3.93 4.33 15.96
C ASP A 47 -4.34 4.04 14.52
N TYR A 48 -5.02 5.00 13.87
CA TYR A 48 -5.35 4.92 12.45
C TYR A 48 -4.12 4.89 11.55
N GLU A 49 -3.15 5.81 11.72
CA GLU A 49 -1.92 5.79 10.92
C GLU A 49 -1.14 4.48 11.11
N LYS A 50 -1.03 4.03 12.37
CA LYS A 50 -0.38 2.77 12.72
C LYS A 50 -1.09 1.57 12.09
N GLY A 51 -2.42 1.52 12.16
CA GLY A 51 -3.22 0.45 11.56
C GLY A 51 -2.97 0.32 10.06
N ILE A 52 -2.89 1.44 9.32
CA ILE A 52 -2.55 1.42 7.89
C ILE A 52 -1.13 0.89 7.67
N ILE A 53 -0.14 1.37 8.42
CA ILE A 53 1.26 0.94 8.28
C ILE A 53 1.40 -0.56 8.57
N ASP A 54 0.72 -1.06 9.61
CA ASP A 54 0.83 -2.44 10.05
C ASP A 54 0.10 -3.42 9.10
N THR A 55 -0.97 -2.98 8.43
CA THR A 55 -1.82 -3.85 7.59
C THR A 55 -1.61 -3.68 6.09
N SER A 56 -0.85 -2.67 5.66
CA SER A 56 -0.75 -2.30 4.24
C SER A 56 0.69 -2.00 3.81
N PHE A 57 0.93 -2.09 2.51
CA PHE A 57 2.16 -1.68 1.86
C PHE A 57 1.94 -0.36 1.11
N ASN A 58 2.92 0.54 1.14
CA ASN A 58 2.97 1.56 0.09
C ASN A 58 3.35 0.92 -1.26
N ILE A 59 3.18 1.64 -2.37
CA ILE A 59 3.44 1.11 -3.73
C ILE A 59 4.87 0.54 -3.88
N ASN A 60 5.88 1.16 -3.28
CA ASN A 60 7.26 0.68 -3.39
C ASN A 60 7.46 -0.65 -2.66
N ASP A 61 6.86 -0.80 -1.48
CA ASP A 61 6.98 -2.04 -0.71
C ASP A 61 6.12 -3.15 -1.31
N PHE A 62 4.96 -2.80 -1.86
CA PHE A 62 4.12 -3.72 -2.63
C PHE A 62 4.88 -4.31 -3.82
N THR A 63 5.50 -3.47 -4.67
CA THR A 63 6.22 -3.95 -5.87
C THR A 63 7.38 -4.88 -5.53
N LYS A 64 8.09 -4.62 -4.42
CA LYS A 64 9.11 -5.54 -3.89
C LYS A 64 8.49 -6.85 -3.41
N PHE A 65 7.41 -6.79 -2.63
CA PHE A 65 6.75 -7.96 -2.05
C PHE A 65 6.22 -8.93 -3.12
N VAL A 66 5.61 -8.39 -4.18
CA VAL A 66 5.06 -9.18 -5.30
C VAL A 66 6.08 -9.46 -6.41
N GLN A 67 7.33 -9.00 -6.23
CA GLN A 67 8.45 -9.24 -7.15
C GLN A 67 8.16 -8.79 -8.59
N ILE A 68 7.69 -7.55 -8.74
CA ILE A 68 7.48 -6.90 -10.03
C ILE A 68 8.36 -5.65 -10.15
N PRO A 69 8.63 -5.17 -11.37
CA PRO A 69 9.34 -3.92 -11.57
C PRO A 69 8.69 -2.77 -10.80
N LYS A 70 9.50 -1.79 -10.38
CA LYS A 70 8.97 -0.58 -9.75
C LYS A 70 8.12 0.18 -10.77
N TYR A 71 6.89 0.49 -10.38
CA TYR A 71 6.00 1.35 -11.15
C TYR A 71 5.83 2.70 -10.47
N THR A 72 5.90 3.77 -11.25
CA THR A 72 5.60 5.13 -10.81
C THR A 72 4.09 5.32 -10.76
N GLY A 73 3.45 4.80 -9.71
CA GLY A 73 2.03 4.99 -9.45
C GLY A 73 1.13 3.82 -9.87
N ILE A 74 -0.10 3.85 -9.35
CA ILE A 74 -1.01 2.71 -9.40
C ILE A 74 -1.64 2.46 -10.77
N GLN A 75 -1.73 3.49 -11.61
CA GLN A 75 -2.28 3.39 -12.98
C GLN A 75 -1.39 2.53 -13.90
N ASN A 76 -0.07 2.63 -13.72
CA ASN A 76 0.89 1.80 -14.46
C ASN A 76 0.75 0.33 -14.07
N LEU A 77 0.47 0.05 -12.79
CA LEU A 77 0.18 -1.29 -12.31
C LEU A 77 -1.09 -1.85 -12.95
N GLN A 78 -2.17 -1.05 -13.02
CA GLN A 78 -3.42 -1.45 -13.67
C GLN A 78 -3.23 -1.78 -15.15
N SER A 79 -2.37 -1.03 -15.85
CA SER A 79 -2.14 -1.24 -17.29
C SER A 79 -1.36 -2.52 -17.58
N HIS A 80 -0.46 -2.94 -16.68
CA HIS A 80 0.35 -4.15 -16.86
C HIS A 80 -0.32 -5.41 -16.31
N PHE A 81 -1.22 -5.26 -15.35
CA PHE A 81 -1.93 -6.35 -14.68
C PHE A 81 -3.44 -6.09 -14.67
N PRO A 82 -4.09 -5.84 -15.82
CA PRO A 82 -5.49 -5.43 -15.86
C PRO A 82 -6.42 -6.51 -15.26
N GLU A 83 -6.06 -7.78 -15.42
CA GLU A 83 -6.82 -8.91 -14.92
C GLU A 83 -6.61 -9.17 -13.43
N GLU A 84 -5.48 -8.81 -12.82
CA GLU A 84 -5.23 -9.01 -11.39
C GLU A 84 -5.45 -7.76 -10.57
N PHE A 85 -5.46 -6.58 -11.20
CA PHE A 85 -5.56 -5.30 -10.51
C PHE A 85 -6.84 -5.17 -9.67
N HIS A 86 -7.94 -5.79 -10.12
CA HIS A 86 -9.19 -5.82 -9.37
C HIS A 86 -9.10 -6.58 -8.03
N LEU A 87 -8.06 -7.40 -7.85
CA LEU A 87 -7.80 -8.12 -6.61
C LEU A 87 -7.15 -7.23 -5.54
N LEU A 88 -6.67 -6.04 -5.92
CA LEU A 88 -5.98 -5.12 -5.02
C LEU A 88 -6.98 -4.25 -4.27
N GLU A 89 -6.88 -4.28 -2.95
CA GLU A 89 -7.62 -3.38 -2.09
C GLU A 89 -6.75 -2.15 -1.81
N ILE A 90 -7.15 -1.02 -2.39
CA ILE A 90 -6.36 0.21 -2.43
C ILE A 90 -6.95 1.22 -1.46
N ILE A 91 -6.15 1.61 -0.47
CA ILE A 91 -6.46 2.69 0.46
C ILE A 91 -5.86 3.99 -0.09
N LYS A 92 -6.72 4.97 -0.38
CA LYS A 92 -6.32 6.33 -0.79
C LYS A 92 -6.56 7.28 0.37
N LEU A 93 -5.51 7.92 0.84
CA LEU A 93 -5.57 8.83 1.97
C LEU A 93 -5.77 10.28 1.52
N THR A 94 -6.49 11.06 2.32
CA THR A 94 -6.64 12.51 2.14
C THR A 94 -5.38 13.27 2.58
N PHE A 95 -4.69 12.76 3.60
CA PHE A 95 -3.43 13.31 4.12
C PHE A 95 -2.36 12.21 4.12
N PRO A 96 -1.10 12.50 3.74
CA PRO A 96 -0.12 11.46 3.55
C PRO A 96 0.45 10.95 4.87
N ILE A 97 0.66 9.63 4.95
CA ILE A 97 1.46 9.00 6.01
C ILE A 97 2.87 8.80 5.45
N ASN A 98 3.88 9.37 6.12
CA ASN A 98 5.28 9.32 5.67
C ASN A 98 5.48 9.72 4.19
N GLY A 99 4.72 10.73 3.74
CA GLY A 99 4.78 11.24 2.37
C GLY A 99 4.11 10.34 1.33
N LYS A 100 3.35 9.31 1.73
CA LYS A 100 2.63 8.40 0.84
C LYS A 100 1.12 8.55 1.02
N TYR A 101 0.41 8.57 -0.10
CA TYR A 101 -1.06 8.71 -0.15
C TYR A 101 -1.78 7.41 -0.51
N ILE A 102 -1.06 6.43 -1.07
CA ILE A 102 -1.64 5.21 -1.60
C ILE A 102 -1.00 4.03 -0.91
N PHE A 103 -1.85 3.21 -0.31
CA PHE A 103 -1.51 1.96 0.33
C PHE A 103 -2.33 0.82 -0.25
N ILE A 104 -1.79 -0.38 -0.22
CA ILE A 104 -2.41 -1.60 -0.72
C ILE A 104 -2.38 -2.60 0.44
N THR A 105 -3.52 -3.21 0.78
CA THR A 105 -3.57 -4.11 1.93
C THR A 105 -2.67 -5.33 1.72
N LYS A 106 -2.04 -5.82 2.79
CA LYS A 106 -1.13 -6.97 2.73
C LYS A 106 -1.83 -8.23 2.25
N GLU A 107 -3.08 -8.42 2.66
CA GLU A 107 -3.93 -9.53 2.24
C GLU A 107 -4.19 -9.51 0.74
N SER A 108 -4.68 -8.39 0.21
CA SER A 108 -4.93 -8.26 -1.24
C SER A 108 -3.65 -8.41 -2.06
N SER A 109 -2.51 -7.94 -1.52
CA SER A 109 -1.18 -8.11 -2.13
C SER A 109 -0.76 -9.58 -2.23
N LEU A 110 -1.07 -10.40 -1.22
CA LEU A 110 -0.78 -11.83 -1.23
C LEU A 110 -1.65 -12.56 -2.28
N THR A 111 -2.93 -12.24 -2.35
CA THR A 111 -3.86 -12.77 -3.35
C THR A 111 -3.42 -12.42 -4.78
N PHE A 112 -3.02 -11.18 -5.00
CA PHE A 112 -2.48 -10.71 -6.28
C PHE A 112 -1.23 -11.51 -6.69
N ARG A 113 -0.27 -11.68 -5.76
CA ARG A 113 0.97 -12.41 -6.01
C ARG A 113 0.70 -13.87 -6.36
N ASN A 114 -0.13 -14.55 -5.57
CA ASN A 114 -0.45 -15.97 -5.79
C ASN A 114 -1.13 -16.19 -7.13
N THR A 115 -2.00 -15.27 -7.55
CA THR A 115 -2.68 -15.34 -8.86
C THR A 115 -1.70 -15.11 -10.01
N SER A 116 -0.82 -14.11 -9.87
CA SER A 116 0.23 -13.79 -10.84
C SER A 116 1.22 -14.95 -11.02
N ASP A 117 1.64 -15.57 -9.91
CA ASP A 117 2.58 -16.69 -9.92
C ASP A 117 1.94 -17.95 -10.52
N LYS A 118 0.67 -18.24 -10.25
CA LYS A 118 -0.06 -19.33 -10.92
C LYS A 118 -0.09 -19.16 -12.44
N LYS A 119 -0.36 -17.94 -12.94
CA LYS A 119 -0.31 -17.66 -14.38
C LYS A 119 1.09 -17.88 -14.94
N ARG A 120 2.14 -17.39 -14.28
CA ARG A 120 3.54 -17.61 -14.69
C ARG A 120 3.89 -19.09 -14.80
N VAL A 121 3.43 -19.93 -13.86
CA VAL A 121 3.62 -21.39 -13.89
C VAL A 121 2.85 -22.06 -15.04
N LEU A 122 1.63 -21.61 -15.32
CA LEU A 122 0.85 -22.09 -16.48
C LEU A 122 1.55 -21.75 -17.81
N PHE A 123 2.14 -20.56 -17.94
CA PHE A 123 2.90 -20.18 -19.13
C PHE A 123 4.21 -20.96 -19.27
N SER A 124 4.95 -21.20 -18.17
CA SER A 124 6.20 -21.98 -18.24
C SER A 124 5.96 -23.46 -18.59
N THR A 125 4.83 -24.03 -18.14
CA THR A 125 4.42 -25.39 -18.50
C THR A 125 3.93 -25.50 -19.94
N HIS A 126 3.27 -24.48 -20.49
CA HIS A 126 2.89 -24.45 -21.92
C HIS A 126 4.07 -24.27 -22.88
N ILE A 127 5.19 -23.69 -22.45
CA ILE A 127 6.40 -23.53 -23.28
C ILE A 127 7.22 -24.85 -23.36
N SER A 128 6.98 -25.81 -22.47
CA SER A 128 7.69 -27.10 -22.40
C SER A 128 7.15 -28.19 -23.35
N THR A 129 6.75 -27.82 -24.57
CA THR A 129 6.61 -28.80 -25.69
C THR A 129 7.57 -28.51 -26.84
N LYS A 130 8.23 -27.34 -26.84
CA LYS A 130 9.19 -26.96 -27.88
C LYS A 130 10.49 -27.76 -27.82
N GLU A 131 10.95 -28.15 -26.62
CA GLU A 131 12.13 -29.03 -26.49
C GLU A 131 11.79 -30.51 -26.71
N ALA A 132 10.59 -30.97 -26.33
CA ALA A 132 10.14 -32.34 -26.58
C ALA A 132 10.03 -32.64 -28.10
N ASN A 133 9.60 -31.67 -28.91
CA ASN A 133 9.54 -31.81 -30.37
C ASN A 133 10.92 -31.68 -31.06
N LYS A 134 11.96 -31.18 -30.39
CA LYS A 134 13.30 -31.03 -30.97
C LYS A 134 14.07 -32.36 -31.02
N LYS A 135 13.73 -33.32 -30.16
CA LYS A 135 14.36 -34.65 -30.11
C LYS A 135 13.81 -35.66 -31.13
N ILE A 136 12.64 -35.41 -31.71
CA ILE A 136 11.99 -36.37 -32.64
C ILE A 136 12.56 -36.24 -34.07
N TRP A 137 13.29 -35.17 -34.39
CA TRP A 137 13.80 -34.90 -35.74
C TRP A 137 15.28 -35.26 -35.97
N PHE A 138 15.91 -36.05 -35.08
CA PHE A 138 17.34 -36.39 -35.20
C PHE A 138 17.64 -37.86 -35.52
N TRP A 139 16.64 -38.65 -35.93
CA TRP A 139 16.81 -40.09 -36.20
C TRP A 139 16.17 -40.58 -37.52
N ILE A 140 16.18 -39.74 -38.57
CA ILE A 140 15.99 -40.21 -39.95
C ILE A 140 16.96 -39.44 -40.85
N CYS A 141 18.15 -40.02 -41.06
CA CYS A 141 19.00 -39.98 -42.26
C CYS A 141 20.37 -40.57 -41.89
#